data_AF-A0A7D9JL04-F1
#
_entry.id   AF-A0A7D9JL04-F1
#
_cell.length_a   1.000
_cell.length_b   1.000
_cell.length_c   1.000
_cell.angle_alpha   90.00
_cell.angle_beta   90.00
_cell.angle_gamma   90.00
#
_symmetry.space_group_name_H-M   'P 1'
#
loop_
_entity.id
_entity.type
_entity.pdbx_description
1 polymer ?
#
loop_
_entity_poly.entity_id
_entity_poly.type
_entity_poly.pdbx_seq_one_letter_code
_entity_poly.pdbx_strand_id
1 'polypeptide(L)'
;MPRQHAGKVDWKSVDGAFDKPRRLHLQQDKNHLYRCPVNGCEHPGFSSCRGCRKHVYEKHAWYKYFDQKPIVISNTVEEKGNVITSKAKHTIPCCSTENDLCRSLSVWLQSTAGGGKSEKQSQISVTRALKFITFCCSETGEDELNATSSLEIIDYFLGSSKLLTGFLDYLQGTWKMGNSGQLGYITSISELLDFRKFNSPSGAVLQNFSVTEVYIKRAKKCLSKVMRSHWTTDLDIETLESRRSWASLAEPFHIPRYKIILDECKNKSPVVSATNLTFATRFLAVFMFFKVKGCRPMTYLHLTVSMFESAKRNKGMVDQTTFKTAKKYGFDSLYFDEISLDVVDNYVRYVRPFLQPRCDYLLVNRNGIQFQKLTEILSILVFQAIGKYVHPTRYRQIIETESVQILNVEEQKLVSEDQKHSSNVARVHYQKLRSRDVAIKGRTCMEKLRGLHGAEMDTCVEQLKQEHCSEHESKSDNETTPIPQTTTEKVSAEKRKPLRFTKEEDQFIERGIKRFGARWCTILRHPEYNFQPGREARTLRLRAIQQKLI
;
A
#
# COMPACT_ATOMS: atom_id res chain seq x y z
N MET A 1 39.37 -7.95 -31.72
CA MET A 1 39.45 -6.67 -30.98
C MET A 1 38.22 -6.53 -30.08
N PRO A 2 38.38 -6.43 -28.75
CA PRO A 2 37.26 -6.36 -27.82
C PRO A 2 36.60 -4.97 -27.88
N ARG A 3 35.28 -4.95 -28.06
CA ARG A 3 34.46 -3.73 -27.96
C ARG A 3 34.42 -3.26 -26.51
N GLN A 4 35.16 -2.19 -26.21
CA GLN A 4 35.02 -1.47 -24.94
C GLN A 4 33.58 -0.95 -24.81
N HIS A 5 32.88 -1.35 -23.75
CA HIS A 5 31.61 -0.73 -23.37
C HIS A 5 31.89 0.66 -22.80
N ALA A 6 31.73 1.68 -23.64
CA ALA A 6 31.77 3.07 -23.22
C ALA A 6 30.68 3.34 -22.17
N GLY A 7 31.08 3.85 -21.01
CA GLY A 7 30.18 4.37 -19.99
C GLY A 7 29.22 5.39 -20.59
N LYS A 8 28.00 5.44 -20.04
CA LYS A 8 26.92 6.28 -20.58
C LYS A 8 27.18 7.74 -20.21
N VAL A 9 27.72 8.52 -21.15
CA VAL A 9 28.03 9.96 -20.98
C VAL A 9 26.77 10.76 -20.66
N ASP A 10 26.82 11.62 -19.65
CA ASP A 10 25.77 12.61 -19.35
C ASP A 10 25.93 13.83 -20.26
N TRP A 11 25.25 13.81 -21.40
CA TRP A 11 25.35 14.87 -22.41
C TRP A 11 24.77 16.21 -21.98
N LYS A 12 24.05 16.29 -20.84
CA LYS A 12 23.56 17.58 -20.31
C LYS A 12 24.68 18.38 -19.64
N SER A 13 25.66 17.69 -19.06
CA SER A 13 26.76 18.30 -18.31
C SER A 13 28.03 18.53 -19.14
N VAL A 14 27.96 18.30 -20.46
CA VAL A 14 29.07 18.55 -21.39
C VAL A 14 29.04 20.02 -21.83
N ASP A 15 30.19 20.68 -21.83
CA ASP A 15 30.30 22.10 -22.21
C ASP A 15 29.72 22.36 -23.61
N GLY A 16 28.88 23.39 -23.70
CA GLY A 16 28.14 23.75 -24.93
C GLY A 16 26.77 23.07 -25.10
N ALA A 17 26.30 22.31 -24.10
CA ALA A 17 24.97 21.71 -24.13
C ALA A 17 23.85 22.77 -24.05
N PHE A 18 22.79 22.60 -24.83
CA PHE A 18 21.59 23.43 -24.71
C PHE A 18 20.89 23.21 -23.35
N ASP A 19 20.49 24.29 -22.68
CA ASP A 19 19.81 24.28 -21.37
C ASP A 19 18.52 23.45 -21.35
N LYS A 20 17.81 23.41 -22.47
CA LYS A 20 16.58 22.64 -22.65
C LYS A 20 16.75 21.57 -23.72
N PRO A 21 16.37 20.30 -23.44
CA PRO A 21 16.49 19.24 -24.42
C PRO A 21 15.59 19.50 -25.62
N ARG A 22 16.15 19.41 -26.82
CA ARG A 22 15.42 19.56 -28.08
C ARG A 22 14.28 18.54 -28.16
N ARG A 23 13.10 19.02 -28.56
CA ARG A 23 11.94 18.14 -28.83
C ARG A 23 12.08 17.55 -30.23
N LEU A 24 12.02 16.22 -30.30
CA LEU A 24 12.06 15.48 -31.56
C LEU A 24 10.67 15.51 -32.23
N HIS A 25 10.53 16.44 -33.18
CA HIS A 25 9.39 16.51 -34.09
C HIS A 25 9.65 15.61 -35.30
N LEU A 26 9.14 14.38 -35.24
CA LEU A 26 9.33 13.37 -36.28
C LEU A 26 8.12 13.38 -37.22
N GLN A 27 8.37 13.45 -38.52
CA GLN A 27 7.36 13.32 -39.57
C GLN A 27 7.54 11.98 -40.30
N GLN A 28 6.44 11.46 -40.86
CA GLN A 28 6.51 10.27 -41.70
C GLN A 28 7.10 10.65 -43.06
N ASP A 29 8.02 9.84 -43.55
CA ASP A 29 8.53 9.93 -44.92
C ASP A 29 7.53 9.35 -45.92
N LYS A 30 7.77 9.51 -47.23
CA LYS A 30 6.90 9.06 -48.34
C LYS A 30 6.55 7.56 -48.30
N ASN A 31 7.36 6.76 -47.60
CA ASN A 31 7.15 5.32 -47.41
C ASN A 31 6.46 4.98 -46.07
N HIS A 32 5.81 5.94 -45.41
CA HIS A 32 5.16 5.80 -44.09
C HIS A 32 6.08 5.38 -42.93
N LEU A 33 7.39 5.58 -43.07
CA LEU A 33 8.38 5.28 -42.04
C LEU A 33 8.93 6.56 -41.41
N TYR A 34 9.18 6.52 -40.10
CA TYR A 34 9.88 7.57 -39.36
C TYR A 34 11.37 7.34 -39.44
N ARG A 35 12.13 8.29 -39.99
CA ARG A 35 13.59 8.21 -40.07
C ARG A 35 14.25 8.94 -38.90
N CYS A 36 15.42 8.45 -38.51
CA CYS A 36 16.23 9.09 -37.49
C CYS A 36 16.70 10.46 -38.01
N PRO A 37 16.57 11.56 -37.24
CA PRO A 37 16.96 12.91 -37.68
C PRO A 37 18.47 13.18 -37.61
N VAL A 38 19.27 12.19 -37.20
CA VAL A 38 20.72 12.29 -37.10
C VAL A 38 21.32 11.93 -38.46
N ASN A 39 22.04 12.88 -39.08
CA ASN A 39 22.71 12.67 -40.35
C ASN A 39 23.74 11.52 -40.24
N GLY A 40 23.68 10.56 -41.17
CA GLY A 40 24.57 9.39 -41.17
C GLY A 40 24.12 8.22 -40.28
N CYS A 41 22.88 8.22 -39.76
CA CYS A 41 22.32 7.07 -39.06
C CYS A 41 21.90 5.95 -40.03
N GLU A 42 22.48 4.76 -39.91
CA GLU A 42 22.25 3.61 -40.80
C GLU A 42 20.92 2.86 -40.53
N HIS A 43 20.08 3.33 -39.60
CA HIS A 43 18.83 2.62 -39.31
C HIS A 43 17.82 2.78 -40.46
N PRO A 44 17.22 1.69 -40.99
CA PRO A 44 16.38 1.73 -42.20
C PRO A 44 15.04 2.49 -42.05
N GLY A 45 14.75 3.09 -40.89
CA GLY A 45 13.47 3.71 -40.53
C GLY A 45 12.65 2.89 -39.52
N PHE A 46 11.59 3.50 -38.98
CA PHE A 46 10.73 2.92 -37.94
C PHE A 46 9.25 3.04 -38.32
N SER A 47 8.45 2.02 -38.02
CA SER A 47 7.00 2.04 -38.23
C SER A 47 6.23 2.94 -37.24
N SER A 48 6.89 3.46 -36.19
CA SER A 48 6.26 4.35 -35.22
C SER A 48 7.20 5.45 -34.71
N CYS A 49 6.63 6.63 -34.42
CA CYS A 49 7.31 7.75 -33.74
C CYS A 49 8.03 7.29 -32.47
N ARG A 50 7.40 6.39 -31.71
CA ARG A 50 7.92 5.90 -30.43
C ARG A 50 9.20 5.07 -30.63
N GLY A 51 9.23 4.21 -31.65
CA GLY A 51 10.41 3.41 -31.99
C GLY A 51 11.60 4.30 -32.35
N CYS A 52 11.37 5.29 -33.21
CA CYS A 52 12.42 6.24 -33.61
C CYS A 52 12.94 7.07 -32.43
N ARG A 53 12.06 7.55 -31.54
CA ARG A 53 12.48 8.29 -30.32
C ARG A 53 13.34 7.45 -29.39
N LYS A 54 13.01 6.17 -29.23
CA LYS A 54 13.80 5.25 -28.39
C LYS A 54 15.19 5.02 -28.96
N HIS A 55 15.28 4.83 -30.27
CA HIS A 55 16.56 4.70 -30.96
C HIS A 55 17.46 5.94 -30.80
N VAL A 56 16.93 7.14 -31.03
CA VAL A 56 17.68 8.40 -30.82
C VAL A 56 18.16 8.51 -29.37
N TYR A 57 17.33 8.13 -28.40
CA TYR A 57 17.71 8.18 -26.99
C TYR A 57 18.82 7.18 -26.62
N GLU A 58 18.87 6.02 -27.25
CA GLU A 58 19.84 4.97 -26.92
C GLU A 58 21.15 5.09 -27.69
N LYS A 59 21.10 5.53 -28.96
CA LYS A 59 22.27 5.56 -29.85
C LYS A 59 22.80 6.97 -30.14
N HIS A 60 21.96 7.98 -30.00
CA HIS A 60 22.29 9.37 -30.33
C HIS A 60 21.84 10.34 -29.24
N ALA A 61 22.03 9.97 -27.96
CA ALA A 61 21.57 10.75 -26.81
C ALA A 61 22.07 12.22 -26.82
N TRP A 62 23.25 12.45 -27.39
CA TRP A 62 23.86 13.78 -27.58
C TRP A 62 22.99 14.73 -28.42
N TYR A 63 22.22 14.21 -29.38
CA TYR A 63 21.42 15.01 -30.33
C TYR A 63 20.29 15.82 -29.64
N LYS A 64 19.96 15.48 -28.39
CA LYS A 64 19.02 16.29 -27.59
C LYS A 64 19.61 17.62 -27.12
N TYR A 65 20.94 17.71 -27.05
CA TYR A 65 21.65 18.80 -26.39
C TYR A 65 22.65 19.51 -27.31
N PHE A 66 22.94 18.95 -28.49
CA PHE A 66 23.88 19.51 -29.46
C PHE A 66 23.39 19.32 -30.90
N ASP A 67 23.70 20.29 -31.77
CA ASP A 67 23.40 20.20 -33.21
C ASP A 67 24.41 19.30 -33.96
N GLN A 68 25.66 19.27 -33.50
CA GLN A 68 26.72 18.40 -34.01
C GLN A 68 27.31 17.59 -32.86
N LYS A 69 27.79 16.37 -33.15
CA LYS A 69 28.32 15.48 -32.10
C LYS A 69 29.63 16.06 -31.55
N PRO A 70 29.71 16.42 -30.25
CA PRO A 70 30.93 16.96 -29.69
C PRO A 70 32.00 15.86 -29.55
N ILE A 71 33.27 16.24 -29.73
CA ILE A 71 34.44 15.38 -29.54
C ILE A 71 34.81 15.43 -28.06
N VAL A 72 34.64 14.32 -27.34
CA VAL A 72 34.96 14.24 -25.91
C VAL A 72 36.33 13.58 -25.74
N ILE A 73 37.32 14.32 -25.23
CA ILE A 73 38.66 13.79 -24.88
C ILE A 73 38.61 13.25 -23.45
N SER A 74 38.98 11.99 -23.25
CA SER A 74 38.69 11.18 -22.06
C SER A 74 39.34 11.58 -20.72
N ASN A 75 39.95 12.76 -20.57
CA ASN A 75 40.77 13.06 -19.38
C ASN A 75 40.30 14.21 -18.47
N THR A 76 39.12 14.80 -18.67
CA THR A 76 38.57 15.80 -17.74
C THR A 76 37.07 15.68 -17.63
N VAL A 77 36.59 14.71 -16.83
CA VAL A 77 35.22 14.76 -16.30
C VAL A 77 35.29 14.36 -14.83
N GLU A 78 35.16 15.34 -13.95
CA GLU A 78 34.85 15.10 -12.55
C GLU A 78 33.48 14.43 -12.46
N GLU A 79 33.46 13.21 -11.90
CA GLU A 79 32.24 12.46 -11.63
C GLU A 79 31.42 13.15 -10.52
N LYS A 80 30.64 14.16 -10.89
CA LYS A 80 29.50 14.60 -10.06
C LYS A 80 28.34 13.64 -10.31
N GLY A 81 28.33 12.56 -9.54
CA GLY A 81 27.27 11.57 -9.50
C GLY A 81 25.90 12.21 -9.19
N ASN A 82 25.10 12.41 -10.23
CA ASN A 82 23.68 12.67 -10.08
C ASN A 82 23.04 11.45 -9.38
N VAL A 83 22.47 11.70 -8.19
CA VAL A 83 21.66 10.75 -7.42
C VAL A 83 20.38 10.45 -8.19
N ILE A 84 20.51 9.63 -9.22
CA ILE A 84 19.48 8.68 -9.58
C ILE A 84 19.46 7.71 -8.40
N THR A 85 18.31 7.54 -7.75
CA THR A 85 18.06 6.42 -6.85
C THR A 85 18.17 5.14 -7.67
N SER A 86 19.42 4.72 -7.92
CA SER A 86 19.74 3.36 -8.20
C SER A 86 19.24 2.60 -6.99
N LYS A 87 18.19 1.81 -7.18
CA LYS A 87 17.96 0.71 -6.25
C LYS A 87 19.25 -0.08 -6.31
N ALA A 88 20.03 -0.02 -5.24
CA ALA A 88 21.17 -0.91 -5.06
C ALA A 88 20.67 -2.31 -5.44
N LYS A 89 21.30 -2.91 -6.46
CA LYS A 89 21.13 -4.33 -6.74
C LYS A 89 21.83 -5.06 -5.60
N HIS A 90 21.22 -5.06 -4.42
CA HIS A 90 21.50 -6.04 -3.38
C HIS A 90 20.88 -7.35 -3.87
N THR A 91 21.51 -7.94 -4.86
CA THR A 91 21.28 -9.31 -5.26
C THR A 91 22.52 -10.05 -4.84
N ILE A 92 22.38 -10.93 -3.84
CA ILE A 92 23.27 -12.09 -3.73
C ILE A 92 23.36 -12.71 -5.14
N PRO A 93 24.57 -12.89 -5.70
CA PRO A 93 24.76 -13.65 -6.92
C PRO A 93 24.06 -15.00 -6.77
N CYS A 94 23.16 -15.33 -7.69
CA CYS A 94 22.48 -16.62 -7.67
C CYS A 94 23.43 -17.66 -8.25
N CYS A 95 23.61 -18.79 -7.58
CA CYS A 95 24.23 -19.97 -8.15
C CYS A 95 23.52 -20.39 -9.45
N SER A 96 24.26 -21.05 -10.36
CA SER A 96 23.77 -21.38 -11.70
C SER A 96 22.45 -22.16 -11.62
N THR A 97 21.47 -21.76 -12.43
CA THR A 97 20.18 -22.47 -12.58
C THR A 97 20.31 -23.81 -13.27
N GLU A 98 21.52 -24.18 -13.70
CA GLU A 98 21.83 -25.42 -14.43
C GLU A 98 22.00 -26.66 -13.53
N ASN A 99 21.73 -26.55 -12.23
CA ASN A 99 21.77 -27.70 -11.32
C ASN A 99 20.50 -28.59 -11.47
N ASP A 100 20.64 -29.90 -11.27
CA ASP A 100 19.58 -30.91 -11.42
C ASP A 100 18.42 -30.70 -10.45
N LEU A 101 18.68 -30.18 -9.25
CA LEU A 101 17.64 -29.75 -8.32
C LEU A 101 16.75 -28.67 -8.96
N CYS A 102 17.36 -27.67 -9.60
CA CYS A 102 16.66 -26.53 -10.19
C CYS A 102 15.79 -26.98 -11.38
N ARG A 103 16.32 -27.87 -12.21
CA ARG A 103 15.57 -28.48 -13.33
C ARG A 103 14.38 -29.28 -12.79
N SER A 104 14.62 -30.15 -11.83
CA SER A 104 13.59 -31.03 -11.24
C SER A 104 12.49 -30.23 -10.54
N LEU A 105 12.86 -29.22 -9.76
CA LEU A 105 11.91 -28.31 -9.13
C LEU A 105 11.11 -27.52 -10.18
N SER A 106 11.76 -27.01 -11.22
CA SER A 106 11.09 -26.26 -12.28
C SER A 106 10.08 -27.11 -13.04
N VAL A 107 10.42 -28.37 -13.35
CA VAL A 107 9.51 -29.32 -14.01
C VAL A 107 8.35 -29.67 -13.09
N TRP A 108 8.63 -29.96 -11.80
CA TRP A 108 7.58 -30.27 -10.83
C TRP A 108 6.60 -29.12 -10.64
N LEU A 109 7.07 -27.86 -10.54
CA LEU A 109 6.21 -26.68 -10.42
C LEU A 109 5.28 -26.45 -11.61
N GLN A 110 5.67 -26.92 -12.80
CA GLN A 110 4.85 -26.87 -14.01
C GLN A 110 3.85 -28.03 -14.09
N SER A 111 4.07 -29.10 -13.33
CA SER A 111 3.14 -30.23 -13.23
C SER A 111 1.86 -29.87 -12.47
N THR A 112 0.83 -30.69 -12.62
CA THR A 112 -0.43 -30.56 -11.86
C THR A 112 -0.22 -30.71 -10.36
N ALA A 113 0.73 -31.54 -9.93
CA ALA A 113 1.08 -31.74 -8.52
C ALA A 113 1.80 -30.53 -7.90
N GLY A 114 2.61 -29.81 -8.68
CA GLY A 114 3.33 -28.61 -8.25
C GLY A 114 2.59 -27.28 -8.48
N GLY A 115 1.34 -27.33 -8.95
CA GLY A 115 0.46 -26.17 -9.07
C GLY A 115 0.31 -25.57 -10.47
N GLY A 116 0.79 -26.25 -11.52
CA GLY A 116 0.51 -25.91 -12.92
C GLY A 116 1.04 -24.55 -13.37
N LYS A 117 2.21 -24.13 -12.88
CA LYS A 117 2.77 -22.80 -13.18
C LYS A 117 3.24 -22.68 -14.62
N SER A 118 3.21 -21.47 -15.17
CA SER A 118 3.94 -21.18 -16.41
C SER A 118 5.45 -21.26 -16.20
N GLU A 119 6.20 -21.54 -17.26
CA GLU A 119 7.67 -21.59 -17.25
C GLU A 119 8.30 -20.31 -16.66
N LYS A 120 7.76 -19.13 -16.99
CA LYS A 120 8.25 -17.87 -16.40
C LYS A 120 8.04 -17.81 -14.90
N GLN A 121 6.93 -18.33 -14.39
CA GLN A 121 6.62 -18.35 -12.97
C GLN A 121 7.45 -19.40 -12.21
N SER A 122 7.69 -20.58 -12.81
CA SER A 122 8.54 -21.61 -12.21
C SER A 122 9.98 -21.10 -12.07
N GLN A 123 10.54 -20.46 -13.09
CA GLN A 123 11.88 -19.88 -13.04
C GLN A 123 12.04 -18.79 -11.96
N ILE A 124 11.00 -17.96 -11.75
CA ILE A 124 11.00 -16.97 -10.66
C ILE A 124 11.01 -17.66 -9.30
N SER A 125 10.21 -18.71 -9.11
CA SER A 125 10.18 -19.48 -7.86
C SER A 125 11.53 -20.17 -7.60
N VAL A 126 12.12 -20.82 -8.61
CA VAL A 126 13.43 -21.46 -8.52
C VAL A 126 14.51 -20.44 -8.13
N THR A 127 14.56 -19.28 -8.81
CA THR A 127 15.54 -18.22 -8.51
C THR A 127 15.42 -17.71 -7.07
N ARG A 128 14.20 -17.59 -6.55
CA ARG A 128 13.96 -17.13 -5.17
C ARG A 128 14.34 -18.19 -4.15
N ALA A 129 14.09 -19.45 -4.45
CA ALA A 129 14.50 -20.58 -3.62
C ALA A 129 16.04 -20.69 -3.57
N LEU A 130 16.73 -20.53 -4.71
CA LEU A 130 18.20 -20.50 -4.75
C LEU A 130 18.79 -19.39 -3.91
N LYS A 131 18.23 -18.17 -3.97
CA LYS A 131 18.69 -17.06 -3.12
C LYS A 131 18.54 -17.32 -1.62
N PHE A 132 17.55 -18.11 -1.22
CA PHE A 132 17.44 -18.57 0.15
C PHE A 132 18.54 -19.58 0.49
N ILE A 133 18.80 -20.55 -0.40
CA ILE A 133 19.90 -21.51 -0.24
C ILE A 133 21.24 -20.78 -0.14
N THR A 134 21.53 -19.83 -1.02
CA THR A 134 22.77 -19.04 -0.98
C THR A 134 22.91 -18.27 0.32
N PHE A 135 21.82 -17.68 0.83
CA PHE A 135 21.83 -17.05 2.14
C PHE A 135 22.17 -18.06 3.25
N CYS A 136 21.55 -19.25 3.23
CA CYS A 136 21.86 -20.30 4.20
C CYS A 136 23.32 -20.75 4.12
N CYS A 137 23.89 -20.87 2.92
CA CYS A 137 25.31 -21.18 2.71
C CYS A 137 26.19 -20.12 3.39
N SER A 138 25.91 -18.83 3.15
CA SER A 138 26.68 -17.74 3.76
C SER A 138 26.60 -17.71 5.30
N GLU A 139 25.48 -18.14 5.89
CA GLU A 139 25.30 -18.18 7.34
C GLU A 139 25.88 -19.45 7.99
N THR A 140 26.01 -20.54 7.23
CA THR A 140 26.47 -21.84 7.75
C THR A 140 27.92 -22.16 7.39
N GLY A 141 28.52 -21.39 6.47
CA GLY A 141 29.86 -21.64 5.95
C GLY A 141 29.92 -22.78 4.91
N GLU A 142 28.77 -23.30 4.48
CA GLU A 142 28.68 -24.35 3.46
C GLU A 142 28.97 -23.78 2.07
N ASP A 143 29.65 -24.56 1.23
CA ASP A 143 29.88 -24.20 -0.17
C ASP A 143 28.58 -24.30 -0.99
N GLU A 144 28.30 -23.29 -1.81
CA GLU A 144 27.06 -23.20 -2.60
C GLU A 144 26.90 -24.37 -3.58
N LEU A 145 28.01 -24.86 -4.14
CA LEU A 145 27.99 -25.99 -5.07
C LEU A 145 27.68 -27.30 -4.35
N ASN A 146 28.24 -27.50 -3.16
CA ASN A 146 27.94 -28.65 -2.30
C ASN A 146 26.49 -28.61 -1.79
N ALA A 147 26.03 -27.45 -1.33
CA ALA A 147 24.68 -27.26 -0.79
C ALA A 147 23.58 -27.47 -1.83
N THR A 148 23.81 -27.08 -3.10
CA THR A 148 22.82 -27.30 -4.17
C THR A 148 22.85 -28.72 -4.74
N SER A 149 23.89 -29.49 -4.45
CA SER A 149 24.06 -30.89 -4.90
C SER A 149 23.67 -31.92 -3.83
N SER A 150 23.63 -31.52 -2.55
CA SER A 150 23.24 -32.40 -1.43
C SER A 150 21.82 -32.12 -0.93
N LEU A 151 20.93 -33.12 -1.09
CA LEU A 151 19.56 -33.05 -0.59
C LEU A 151 19.49 -32.96 0.94
N GLU A 152 20.46 -33.52 1.67
CA GLU A 152 20.52 -33.47 3.13
C GLU A 152 20.78 -32.05 3.64
N ILE A 153 21.67 -31.31 2.96
CA ILE A 153 21.97 -29.91 3.29
C ILE A 153 20.73 -29.03 3.02
N ILE A 154 20.04 -29.27 1.91
CA ILE A 154 18.79 -28.57 1.58
C ILE A 154 17.70 -28.87 2.62
N ASP A 155 17.58 -30.11 3.05
CA ASP A 155 16.62 -30.53 4.08
C ASP A 155 16.96 -29.89 5.43
N TYR A 156 18.24 -29.77 5.78
CA TYR A 156 18.69 -29.04 6.96
C TYR A 156 18.30 -27.55 6.88
N PHE A 157 18.54 -26.87 5.75
CA PHE A 157 18.18 -25.47 5.56
C PHE A 157 16.67 -25.23 5.66
N LEU A 158 15.86 -26.08 5.02
CA LEU A 158 14.40 -26.01 5.06
C LEU A 158 13.82 -26.41 6.42
N GLY A 159 14.49 -27.30 7.16
CA GLY A 159 14.11 -27.71 8.50
C GLY A 159 14.41 -26.66 9.59
N SER A 160 15.26 -25.67 9.28
CA SER A 160 15.69 -24.66 10.25
C SER A 160 14.80 -23.42 10.25
N SER A 161 13.97 -23.29 11.27
CA SER A 161 13.16 -22.07 11.50
C SER A 161 14.02 -20.84 11.73
N LYS A 162 15.22 -21.00 12.32
CA LYS A 162 16.19 -19.91 12.56
C LYS A 162 16.72 -19.32 11.26
N LEU A 163 17.11 -20.17 10.30
CA LEU A 163 17.59 -19.72 8.98
C LEU A 163 16.45 -19.04 8.20
N LEU A 164 15.22 -19.57 8.29
CA LEU A 164 14.06 -18.92 7.69
C LEU A 164 13.83 -17.50 8.26
N THR A 165 13.82 -17.34 9.59
CA THR A 165 13.62 -16.02 10.20
C THR A 165 14.77 -15.07 9.90
N GLY A 166 16.01 -15.55 9.97
CA GLY A 166 17.19 -14.77 9.63
C GLY A 166 17.16 -14.27 8.19
N PHE A 167 16.68 -15.10 7.26
CA PHE A 167 16.51 -14.68 5.87
C PHE A 167 15.46 -13.57 5.72
N LEU A 168 14.34 -13.64 6.45
CA LEU A 168 13.31 -12.59 6.40
C LEU A 168 13.83 -11.26 6.95
N ASP A 169 14.58 -11.31 8.05
CA ASP A 169 15.22 -10.14 8.62
C ASP A 169 16.27 -9.56 7.66
N TYR A 170 17.04 -10.41 6.98
CA TYR A 170 17.99 -10.01 5.95
C TYR A 170 17.31 -9.37 4.73
N LEU A 171 16.19 -9.92 4.26
CA LEU A 171 15.38 -9.32 3.19
C LEU A 171 14.87 -7.93 3.58
N GLN A 172 14.46 -7.75 4.84
CA GLN A 172 13.92 -6.50 5.34
C GLN A 172 15.02 -5.45 5.62
N GLY A 173 16.07 -5.83 6.33
CA GLY A 173 17.15 -4.93 6.76
C GLY A 173 18.12 -4.61 5.62
N THR A 174 18.69 -5.65 5.02
CA THR A 174 19.75 -5.50 4.01
C THR A 174 19.19 -5.16 2.64
N TRP A 175 18.22 -5.94 2.16
CA TRP A 175 17.67 -5.72 0.81
C TRP A 175 16.60 -4.62 0.77
N LYS A 176 16.19 -4.10 1.94
CA LYS A 176 15.11 -3.12 2.09
C LYS A 176 13.87 -3.54 1.29
N MET A 177 13.60 -4.84 1.27
CA MET A 177 12.61 -5.43 0.38
C MET A 177 11.21 -5.11 0.89
N GLY A 178 10.36 -4.61 -0.01
CA GLY A 178 8.95 -4.40 0.31
C GLY A 178 8.24 -5.72 0.64
N ASN A 179 7.21 -5.62 1.49
CA ASN A 179 6.47 -6.78 2.02
C ASN A 179 5.91 -7.73 0.93
N SER A 180 5.52 -7.20 -0.24
CA SER A 180 5.07 -8.01 -1.38
C SER A 180 6.20 -8.85 -2.00
N GLY A 181 7.41 -8.31 -2.03
CA GLY A 181 8.61 -9.03 -2.46
C GLY A 181 8.94 -10.15 -1.49
N GLN A 182 8.95 -9.87 -0.19
CA GLN A 182 9.19 -10.86 0.86
C GLN A 182 8.18 -12.02 0.81
N LEU A 183 6.89 -11.71 0.57
CA LEU A 183 5.86 -12.74 0.40
C LEU A 183 6.16 -13.67 -0.77
N GLY A 184 6.74 -13.14 -1.86
CA GLY A 184 7.18 -13.91 -3.01
C GLY A 184 8.30 -14.91 -2.66
N TYR A 185 9.26 -14.51 -1.84
CA TYR A 185 10.34 -15.40 -1.37
C TYR A 185 9.80 -16.49 -0.44
N ILE A 186 8.99 -16.14 0.56
CA ILE A 186 8.37 -17.12 1.48
C ILE A 186 7.51 -18.14 0.71
N THR A 187 6.81 -17.69 -0.33
CA THR A 187 6.02 -18.58 -1.18
C THR A 187 6.91 -19.56 -1.95
N SER A 188 8.05 -19.08 -2.46
CA SER A 188 9.00 -19.93 -3.20
C SER A 188 9.74 -20.92 -2.28
N ILE A 189 10.04 -20.52 -1.04
CA ILE A 189 10.62 -21.42 -0.02
C ILE A 189 9.61 -22.50 0.39
N SER A 190 8.34 -22.12 0.56
CA SER A 190 7.24 -23.07 0.81
C SER A 190 7.12 -24.11 -0.31
N GLU A 191 7.25 -23.68 -1.56
CA GLU A 191 7.20 -24.56 -2.73
C GLU A 191 8.39 -25.51 -2.81
N LEU A 192 9.59 -25.04 -2.47
CA LEU A 192 10.77 -25.92 -2.35
C LEU A 192 10.57 -26.95 -1.23
N LEU A 193 9.99 -26.55 -0.10
CA LEU A 193 9.66 -27.46 1.02
C LEU A 193 8.62 -28.51 0.61
N ASP A 194 7.58 -28.12 -0.15
CA ASP A 194 6.56 -29.05 -0.66
C ASP A 194 7.16 -30.01 -1.70
N PHE A 195 8.05 -29.52 -2.58
CA PHE A 195 8.81 -30.37 -3.51
C PHE A 195 9.67 -31.40 -2.76
N ARG A 196 10.35 -31.00 -1.68
CA ARG A 196 11.13 -31.96 -0.88
C ARG A 196 10.25 -33.00 -0.22
N LYS A 197 9.10 -32.62 0.36
CA LYS A 197 8.10 -33.57 0.89
C LYS A 197 7.61 -34.57 -0.17
N PHE A 198 7.39 -34.11 -1.40
CA PHE A 198 6.99 -34.97 -2.51
C PHE A 198 8.04 -36.04 -2.83
N ASN A 199 9.32 -35.72 -2.67
CA ASN A 199 10.45 -36.64 -2.86
C ASN A 199 10.80 -37.44 -1.58
N SER A 200 9.86 -37.57 -0.64
CA SER A 200 9.89 -38.48 0.52
C SER A 200 11.18 -38.42 1.36
N PRO A 201 11.43 -37.33 2.11
CA PRO A 201 12.56 -37.24 3.03
C PRO A 201 12.31 -38.11 4.28
N SER A 202 13.34 -38.29 5.11
CA SER A 202 13.24 -39.12 6.31
C SER A 202 12.19 -38.58 7.31
N GLY A 203 11.69 -39.47 8.18
CA GLY A 203 10.65 -39.11 9.16
C GLY A 203 11.05 -37.96 10.11
N ALA A 204 12.33 -37.89 10.51
CA ALA A 204 12.86 -36.81 11.33
C ALA A 204 12.85 -35.46 10.58
N VAL A 205 13.17 -35.47 9.28
CA VAL A 205 13.13 -34.27 8.43
C VAL A 205 11.69 -33.77 8.25
N LEU A 206 10.71 -34.67 8.09
CA LEU A 206 9.30 -34.30 8.00
C LEU A 206 8.77 -33.59 9.26
N GLN A 207 9.25 -33.98 10.44
CA GLN A 207 8.91 -33.27 11.69
C GLN A 207 9.46 -31.84 11.68
N ASN A 208 10.72 -31.66 11.27
CA ASN A 208 11.33 -30.34 11.14
C ASN A 208 10.60 -29.47 10.10
N PHE A 209 10.21 -30.05 8.96
CA PHE A 209 9.42 -29.34 7.95
C PHE A 209 8.06 -28.88 8.48
N SER A 210 7.41 -29.69 9.33
CA SER A 210 6.14 -29.33 9.95
C SER A 210 6.28 -28.09 10.85
N VAL A 211 7.40 -28.00 11.58
CA VAL A 211 7.73 -26.80 12.38
C VAL A 211 7.94 -25.59 11.45
N THR A 212 8.79 -25.70 10.44
CA THR A 212 9.04 -24.59 9.49
C THR A 212 7.75 -24.12 8.80
N GLU A 213 6.85 -25.03 8.44
CA GLU A 213 5.58 -24.70 7.79
C GLU A 213 4.70 -23.80 8.68
N VAL A 214 4.68 -24.03 10.00
CA VAL A 214 3.98 -23.16 10.95
C VAL A 214 4.55 -21.75 10.92
N TYR A 215 5.89 -21.61 10.88
CA TYR A 215 6.55 -20.31 10.79
C TYR A 215 6.31 -19.62 9.45
N ILE A 216 6.34 -20.37 8.33
CA ILE A 216 5.97 -19.86 6.99
C ILE A 216 4.53 -19.32 7.00
N LYS A 217 3.56 -20.07 7.56
CA LYS A 217 2.16 -19.63 7.67
C LYS A 217 2.03 -18.37 8.52
N ARG A 218 2.75 -18.29 9.65
CA ARG A 218 2.78 -17.09 10.52
C ARG A 218 3.39 -15.88 9.80
N ALA A 219 4.50 -16.06 9.09
CA ALA A 219 5.16 -15.01 8.31
C ALA A 219 4.26 -14.48 7.19
N LYS A 220 3.63 -15.36 6.40
CA LYS A 220 2.65 -14.98 5.36
C LYS A 220 1.50 -14.14 5.96
N LYS A 221 0.95 -14.56 7.12
CA LYS A 221 -0.13 -13.84 7.80
C LYS A 221 0.31 -12.48 8.34
N CYS A 222 1.52 -12.41 8.92
CA CYS A 222 2.09 -11.17 9.44
C CYS A 222 2.32 -10.15 8.31
N LEU A 223 3.01 -10.55 7.24
CA LEU A 223 3.25 -9.68 6.09
C LEU A 223 1.95 -9.22 5.45
N SER A 224 0.96 -10.09 5.30
CA SER A 224 -0.36 -9.72 4.79
C SER A 224 -1.08 -8.72 5.69
N LYS A 225 -0.86 -8.76 7.01
CA LYS A 225 -1.42 -7.78 7.97
C LYS A 225 -0.68 -6.45 7.89
N VAL A 226 0.64 -6.48 7.83
CA VAL A 226 1.51 -5.29 7.71
C VAL A 226 1.30 -4.58 6.37
N MET A 227 1.18 -5.33 5.26
CA MET A 227 0.81 -4.79 3.95
C MET A 227 -0.53 -4.06 3.98
N ARG A 228 -1.56 -4.72 4.54
CA ARG A 228 -2.87 -4.08 4.72
C ARG A 228 -2.77 -2.82 5.57
N SER A 229 -1.96 -2.84 6.64
CA SER A 229 -1.74 -1.69 7.50
C SER A 229 -1.05 -0.54 6.75
N HIS A 230 0.08 -0.77 6.10
CA HIS A 230 0.79 0.26 5.31
C HIS A 230 -0.07 0.84 4.19
N TRP A 231 -0.82 -0.02 3.48
CA TRP A 231 -1.73 0.42 2.43
C TRP A 231 -2.93 1.23 2.96
N THR A 232 -3.31 1.02 4.23
CA THR A 232 -4.30 1.88 4.90
C THR A 232 -3.72 3.21 5.40
N THR A 233 -2.40 3.31 5.61
CA THR A 233 -1.75 4.51 6.16
C THR A 233 -1.20 5.45 5.08
N ASP A 234 -0.58 4.93 4.00
CA ASP A 234 0.09 5.72 2.96
C ASP A 234 -0.85 6.10 1.79
N LEU A 235 -1.78 7.01 2.08
CA LEU A 235 -2.59 7.75 1.10
C LEU A 235 -2.44 9.26 1.35
N ASP A 236 -1.22 9.70 1.65
CA ASP A 236 -0.89 11.12 1.68
C ASP A 236 -0.98 11.71 0.27
N ILE A 237 -1.77 12.78 0.10
CA ILE A 237 -2.14 13.38 -1.18
C ILE A 237 -0.88 13.78 -1.97
N GLU A 238 0.12 14.35 -1.30
CA GLU A 238 1.41 14.74 -1.92
C GLU A 238 2.19 13.52 -2.44
N THR A 239 2.14 12.40 -1.72
CA THR A 239 2.71 11.11 -2.14
C THR A 239 1.94 10.46 -3.30
N LEU A 240 0.64 10.75 -3.47
CA LEU A 240 -0.19 10.29 -4.60
C LEU A 240 0.06 11.12 -5.86
N GLU A 241 0.18 12.44 -5.72
CA GLU A 241 0.47 13.42 -6.77
C GLU A 241 1.87 13.23 -7.36
N SER A 242 2.89 13.14 -6.50
CA SER A 242 4.29 12.92 -6.91
C SER A 242 4.50 11.61 -7.70
N ARG A 243 3.62 10.63 -7.51
CA ARG A 243 3.63 9.34 -8.23
C ARG A 243 2.74 9.31 -9.48
N ARG A 244 2.09 10.43 -9.85
CA ARG A 244 1.05 10.49 -10.91
C ARG A 244 -0.01 9.40 -10.73
N SER A 245 -0.33 9.08 -9.48
CA SER A 245 -1.25 8.01 -9.10
C SER A 245 -2.48 8.65 -8.46
N TRP A 246 -3.11 9.57 -9.18
CA TRP A 246 -4.41 10.09 -8.80
C TRP A 246 -5.48 9.08 -9.23
N ALA A 247 -6.31 8.66 -8.29
CA ALA A 247 -7.61 8.10 -8.63
C ALA A 247 -8.55 9.28 -8.89
N SER A 248 -8.42 9.94 -10.03
CA SER A 248 -9.43 10.92 -10.39
C SER A 248 -10.74 10.15 -10.52
N LEU A 249 -11.86 10.78 -10.17
CA LEU A 249 -13.21 10.33 -10.56
C LEU A 249 -13.36 10.10 -12.08
N ALA A 250 -12.34 10.47 -12.86
CA ALA A 250 -12.18 10.28 -14.28
C ALA A 250 -10.91 9.44 -14.56
N GLU A 251 -11.06 8.13 -14.72
CA GLU A 251 -10.81 7.49 -16.03
C GLU A 251 -11.26 6.02 -16.03
N PRO A 252 -11.96 5.58 -17.07
CA PRO A 252 -12.67 4.30 -17.05
C PRO A 252 -11.77 3.13 -17.47
N PHE A 253 -10.71 2.86 -16.70
CA PHE A 253 -9.72 1.79 -16.99
C PHE A 253 -10.37 0.44 -17.33
N HIS A 254 -11.47 0.10 -16.67
CA HIS A 254 -12.17 -1.18 -16.82
C HIS A 254 -13.32 -1.16 -17.84
N ILE A 255 -13.76 0.01 -18.32
CA ILE A 255 -14.92 0.10 -19.24
C ILE A 255 -14.64 -0.56 -20.59
N PRO A 256 -13.49 -0.39 -21.26
CA PRO A 256 -13.23 -1.05 -22.54
C PRO A 256 -13.36 -2.58 -22.43
N ARG A 257 -12.85 -3.15 -21.34
CA ARG A 257 -12.97 -4.59 -21.06
C ARG A 257 -14.42 -4.99 -20.81
N TYR A 258 -15.18 -4.20 -20.04
CA TYR A 258 -16.59 -4.47 -19.81
C TYR A 258 -17.41 -4.43 -21.10
N LYS A 259 -17.14 -3.45 -21.98
CA LYS A 259 -17.82 -3.31 -23.29
C LYS A 259 -17.61 -4.54 -24.16
N ILE A 260 -16.38 -5.04 -24.29
CA ILE A 260 -16.07 -6.26 -25.05
C ILE A 260 -16.90 -7.45 -24.53
N ILE A 261 -16.96 -7.62 -23.20
CA ILE A 261 -17.71 -8.72 -22.58
C ILE A 261 -19.21 -8.55 -22.83
N LEU A 262 -19.72 -7.32 -22.76
CA LEU A 262 -21.13 -7.04 -23.04
C LEU A 262 -21.48 -7.37 -24.50
N ASP A 263 -20.62 -7.00 -25.44
CA ASP A 263 -20.81 -7.29 -26.87
C ASP A 263 -20.75 -8.81 -27.14
N GLU A 264 -19.83 -9.55 -26.50
CA GLU A 264 -19.79 -11.01 -26.51
C GLU A 264 -21.10 -11.64 -26.02
N CYS A 265 -21.67 -11.11 -24.93
CA CYS A 265 -22.94 -11.59 -24.37
C CYS A 265 -24.14 -11.24 -25.27
N LYS A 266 -24.16 -10.03 -25.86
CA LYS A 266 -25.21 -9.57 -26.77
C LYS A 266 -25.30 -10.42 -28.03
N ASN A 267 -24.15 -10.78 -28.59
CA ASN A 267 -24.06 -11.61 -29.79
C ASN A 267 -24.36 -13.10 -29.52
N LYS A 268 -24.76 -13.48 -28.29
CA LYS A 268 -25.06 -14.85 -27.86
C LYS A 268 -23.96 -15.85 -28.25
N SER A 269 -22.70 -15.43 -28.13
CA SER A 269 -21.58 -16.32 -28.42
C SER A 269 -21.68 -17.57 -27.54
N PRO A 270 -21.58 -18.80 -28.11
CA PRO A 270 -21.80 -20.04 -27.37
C PRO A 270 -20.77 -20.30 -26.27
N VAL A 271 -19.68 -19.53 -26.20
CA VAL A 271 -18.60 -19.70 -25.21
C VAL A 271 -18.17 -18.34 -24.63
N VAL A 272 -19.02 -17.70 -23.84
CA VAL A 272 -18.57 -16.57 -23.01
C VAL A 272 -17.76 -17.13 -21.84
N SER A 273 -16.50 -16.71 -21.72
CA SER A 273 -15.61 -17.19 -20.66
C SER A 273 -16.17 -16.92 -19.26
N ALA A 274 -16.14 -17.92 -18.38
CA ALA A 274 -16.53 -17.77 -16.97
C ALA A 274 -15.76 -16.66 -16.24
N THR A 275 -14.51 -16.40 -16.66
CA THR A 275 -13.69 -15.30 -16.14
C THR A 275 -14.23 -13.94 -16.56
N ASN A 276 -14.74 -13.81 -17.79
CA ASN A 276 -15.36 -12.60 -18.32
C ASN A 276 -16.69 -12.31 -17.61
N LEU A 277 -17.55 -13.30 -17.45
CA LEU A 277 -18.82 -13.16 -16.71
C LEU A 277 -18.56 -12.76 -15.25
N THR A 278 -17.57 -13.38 -14.61
CA THR A 278 -17.16 -13.03 -13.24
C THR A 278 -16.64 -11.59 -13.19
N PHE A 279 -15.84 -11.16 -14.16
CA PHE A 279 -15.37 -9.77 -14.24
C PHE A 279 -16.52 -8.79 -14.43
N ALA A 280 -17.52 -9.10 -15.26
CA ALA A 280 -18.66 -8.22 -15.49
C ALA A 280 -19.48 -7.95 -14.21
N THR A 281 -19.77 -8.98 -13.40
CA THR A 281 -20.39 -8.78 -12.08
C THR A 281 -19.52 -7.90 -11.18
N ARG A 282 -18.20 -8.15 -11.16
CA ARG A 282 -17.23 -7.39 -10.34
C ARG A 282 -17.20 -5.92 -10.74
N PHE A 283 -17.14 -5.66 -12.04
CA PHE A 283 -17.14 -4.34 -12.62
C PHE A 283 -18.42 -3.60 -12.23
N LEU A 284 -19.60 -4.21 -12.42
CA LEU A 284 -20.87 -3.55 -12.10
C LEU A 284 -20.94 -3.16 -10.62
N ALA A 285 -20.50 -4.05 -9.74
CA ALA A 285 -20.53 -3.80 -8.31
C ALA A 285 -19.62 -2.63 -7.88
N VAL A 286 -18.46 -2.49 -8.53
CA VAL A 286 -17.53 -1.35 -8.33
C VAL A 286 -18.03 -0.08 -9.01
N PHE A 287 -18.63 -0.20 -10.20
CA PHE A 287 -19.26 0.90 -10.91
C PHE A 287 -20.35 1.55 -10.06
N MET A 288 -21.28 0.76 -9.49
CA MET A 288 -22.31 1.29 -8.60
C MET A 288 -21.71 1.98 -7.37
N PHE A 289 -20.67 1.39 -6.76
CA PHE A 289 -19.99 2.02 -5.62
C PHE A 289 -19.41 3.40 -5.94
N PHE A 290 -18.89 3.61 -7.15
CA PHE A 290 -18.32 4.91 -7.55
C PHE A 290 -19.34 5.89 -8.13
N LYS A 291 -20.33 5.41 -8.89
CA LYS A 291 -21.27 6.26 -9.63
C LYS A 291 -22.61 6.47 -8.94
N VAL A 292 -23.14 5.45 -8.27
CA VAL A 292 -24.45 5.51 -7.63
C VAL A 292 -24.31 6.07 -6.22
N LYS A 293 -23.44 5.47 -5.39
CA LYS A 293 -23.24 5.92 -4.00
C LYS A 293 -21.97 5.37 -3.35
N GLY A 294 -21.20 6.21 -2.68
CA GLY A 294 -20.06 5.78 -1.85
C GLY A 294 -20.46 5.07 -0.54
N CYS A 295 -21.53 4.27 -0.50
CA CYS A 295 -22.07 3.69 0.73
C CYS A 295 -21.41 2.36 1.12
N ARG A 296 -21.93 1.69 2.17
CA ARG A 296 -21.35 0.41 2.61
C ARG A 296 -21.62 -0.67 1.57
N PRO A 297 -20.68 -1.61 1.37
CA PRO A 297 -20.88 -2.75 0.47
C PRO A 297 -22.21 -3.48 0.62
N MET A 298 -22.71 -3.61 1.86
CA MET A 298 -23.93 -4.34 2.17
C MET A 298 -25.17 -3.81 1.45
N THR A 299 -25.27 -2.50 1.21
CA THR A 299 -26.42 -1.88 0.53
C THR A 299 -26.57 -2.40 -0.90
N TYR A 300 -25.45 -2.55 -1.62
CA TYR A 300 -25.43 -3.07 -3.00
C TYR A 300 -25.66 -4.57 -3.12
N LEU A 301 -25.15 -5.33 -2.14
CA LEU A 301 -25.22 -6.79 -2.18
C LEU A 301 -26.66 -7.32 -2.05
N HIS A 302 -27.56 -6.53 -1.44
CA HIS A 302 -28.96 -6.91 -1.21
C HIS A 302 -29.94 -6.26 -2.19
N LEU A 303 -29.45 -5.56 -3.21
CA LEU A 303 -30.31 -5.12 -4.31
C LEU A 303 -30.83 -6.34 -5.07
N THR A 304 -32.13 -6.35 -5.34
CA THR A 304 -32.78 -7.36 -6.17
C THR A 304 -33.07 -6.82 -7.57
N VAL A 305 -33.33 -7.72 -8.52
CA VAL A 305 -33.79 -7.32 -9.86
C VAL A 305 -35.14 -6.61 -9.76
N SER A 306 -36.05 -7.09 -8.92
CA SER A 306 -37.33 -6.45 -8.63
C SER A 306 -37.19 -5.00 -8.13
N MET A 307 -36.26 -4.75 -7.19
CA MET A 307 -35.94 -3.40 -6.69
C MET A 307 -35.39 -2.51 -7.82
N PHE A 308 -34.50 -3.04 -8.66
CA PHE A 308 -33.96 -2.29 -9.79
C PHE A 308 -35.02 -1.95 -10.86
N GLU A 309 -35.92 -2.89 -11.19
CA GLU A 309 -37.03 -2.64 -12.11
C GLU A 309 -38.03 -1.62 -11.55
N SER A 310 -38.18 -1.54 -10.24
CA SER A 310 -38.96 -0.46 -9.59
C SER A 310 -38.29 0.90 -9.76
N ALA A 311 -36.95 0.96 -9.72
CA ALA A 311 -36.17 2.18 -9.90
C ALA A 311 -36.44 2.85 -11.26
N LYS A 312 -36.52 2.06 -12.33
CA LYS A 312 -36.81 2.56 -13.68
C LYS A 312 -38.13 3.32 -13.76
N ARG A 313 -39.13 2.90 -12.97
CA ARG A 313 -40.44 3.56 -12.88
C ARG A 313 -40.47 4.69 -11.86
N ASN A 314 -39.56 4.66 -10.89
CA ASN A 314 -39.47 5.61 -9.78
C ASN A 314 -38.32 6.62 -9.96
N LYS A 315 -38.16 7.16 -11.17
CA LYS A 315 -37.14 8.20 -11.48
C LYS A 315 -35.72 7.83 -11.02
N GLY A 316 -35.35 6.55 -11.11
CA GLY A 316 -34.03 6.05 -10.71
C GLY A 316 -33.85 5.77 -9.22
N MET A 317 -34.87 5.93 -8.38
CA MET A 317 -34.74 5.79 -6.93
C MET A 317 -35.03 4.36 -6.44
N VAL A 318 -34.19 3.85 -5.55
CA VAL A 318 -34.38 2.58 -4.82
C VAL A 318 -34.16 2.80 -3.34
N ASP A 319 -35.13 2.41 -2.52
CA ASP A 319 -35.01 2.44 -1.07
C ASP A 319 -34.57 1.09 -0.52
N GLN A 320 -33.34 1.00 -0.02
CA GLN A 320 -32.81 -0.23 0.57
C GLN A 320 -33.07 -0.26 2.08
N THR A 321 -33.76 -1.30 2.54
CA THR A 321 -34.03 -1.54 3.96
C THR A 321 -33.00 -2.47 4.62
N THR A 322 -32.27 -3.26 3.83
CA THR A 322 -31.31 -4.26 4.32
C THR A 322 -29.88 -3.72 4.26
N PHE A 323 -29.47 -3.03 5.32
CA PHE A 323 -28.10 -2.52 5.49
C PHE A 323 -27.70 -2.40 6.97
N LYS A 324 -26.39 -2.30 7.23
CA LYS A 324 -25.80 -2.37 8.60
C LYS A 324 -26.43 -1.40 9.61
N THR A 325 -26.91 -0.25 9.17
CA THR A 325 -27.42 0.83 10.03
C THR A 325 -28.92 1.09 9.82
N ALA A 326 -29.66 0.12 9.28
CA ALA A 326 -31.11 0.20 9.08
C ALA A 326 -31.86 0.59 10.35
N LYS A 327 -31.50 0.03 11.51
CA LYS A 327 -32.11 0.41 12.80
C LYS A 327 -32.03 1.90 13.14
N LYS A 328 -31.00 2.60 12.65
CA LYS A 328 -30.78 4.03 12.94
C LYS A 328 -31.41 4.93 11.88
N TYR A 329 -31.32 4.55 10.61
CA TYR A 329 -31.69 5.42 9.49
C TYR A 329 -32.99 5.00 8.78
N GLY A 330 -33.55 3.83 9.12
CA GLY A 330 -34.72 3.25 8.45
C GLY A 330 -34.36 2.67 7.09
N PHE A 331 -33.99 3.55 6.16
CA PHE A 331 -33.72 3.25 4.75
C PHE A 331 -32.41 3.89 4.26
N ASP A 332 -31.82 3.29 3.23
CA ASP A 332 -30.69 3.82 2.48
C ASP A 332 -31.09 3.95 1.01
N SER A 333 -31.51 5.16 0.61
CA SER A 333 -31.94 5.43 -0.76
C SER A 333 -30.74 5.51 -1.71
N LEU A 334 -30.88 4.90 -2.87
CA LEU A 334 -29.93 4.93 -3.98
C LEU A 334 -30.57 5.66 -5.16
N TYR A 335 -29.78 6.47 -5.86
CA TYR A 335 -30.19 7.17 -7.07
C TYR A 335 -29.39 6.67 -8.26
N PHE A 336 -30.07 6.08 -9.23
CA PHE A 336 -29.52 5.66 -10.51
C PHE A 336 -29.89 6.68 -11.57
N ASP A 337 -28.91 7.42 -12.08
CA ASP A 337 -29.09 8.25 -13.26
C ASP A 337 -29.34 7.40 -14.53
N GLU A 338 -29.74 8.05 -15.63
CA GLU A 338 -30.07 7.36 -16.89
C GLU A 338 -28.93 6.45 -17.37
N ILE A 339 -27.69 6.92 -17.26
CA ILE A 339 -26.49 6.16 -17.64
C ILE A 339 -26.33 4.92 -16.74
N SER A 340 -26.48 5.07 -15.43
CA SER A 340 -26.35 3.95 -14.49
C SER A 340 -27.47 2.94 -14.68
N LEU A 341 -28.70 3.40 -14.94
CA LEU A 341 -29.82 2.52 -15.30
C LEU A 341 -29.49 1.70 -16.55
N ASP A 342 -28.98 2.32 -17.61
CA ASP A 342 -28.60 1.62 -18.84
C ASP A 342 -27.49 0.59 -18.61
N VAL A 343 -26.46 0.93 -17.84
CA VAL A 343 -25.35 0.00 -17.56
C VAL A 343 -25.83 -1.22 -16.78
N VAL A 344 -26.67 -1.02 -15.76
CA VAL A 344 -27.24 -2.10 -14.95
C VAL A 344 -28.25 -2.92 -15.77
N ASP A 345 -29.09 -2.28 -16.59
CA ASP A 345 -30.06 -2.95 -17.46
C ASP A 345 -29.35 -3.84 -18.49
N ASN A 346 -28.29 -3.34 -19.12
CA ASN A 346 -27.45 -4.13 -20.01
C ASN A 346 -26.88 -5.37 -19.31
N TYR A 347 -26.43 -5.24 -18.05
CA TYR A 347 -25.98 -6.39 -17.28
C TYR A 347 -27.11 -7.38 -17.01
N VAL A 348 -28.28 -6.91 -16.56
CA VAL A 348 -29.43 -7.76 -16.22
C VAL A 348 -29.94 -8.51 -17.45
N ARG A 349 -29.99 -7.85 -18.62
CA ARG A 349 -30.50 -8.43 -19.86
C ARG A 349 -29.51 -9.36 -20.54
N TYR A 350 -28.23 -8.99 -20.60
CA TYR A 350 -27.26 -9.70 -21.44
C TYR A 350 -26.27 -10.54 -20.65
N VAL A 351 -25.81 -10.11 -19.48
CA VAL A 351 -24.74 -10.82 -18.73
C VAL A 351 -25.31 -11.78 -17.70
N ARG A 352 -26.25 -11.30 -16.87
CA ARG A 352 -26.84 -12.05 -15.75
C ARG A 352 -27.44 -13.40 -16.17
N PRO A 353 -28.11 -13.56 -17.33
CA PRO A 353 -28.67 -14.85 -17.73
C PRO A 353 -27.61 -15.95 -17.91
N PHE A 354 -26.40 -15.61 -18.40
CA PHE A 354 -25.30 -16.57 -18.53
C PHE A 354 -24.76 -17.07 -17.19
N LEU A 355 -25.04 -16.37 -16.08
CA LEU A 355 -24.63 -16.78 -14.74
C LEU A 355 -25.61 -17.77 -14.09
N GLN A 356 -26.69 -18.16 -14.80
CA GLN A 356 -27.72 -19.10 -14.34
C GLN A 356 -28.23 -18.78 -12.92
N PRO A 357 -28.80 -17.58 -12.71
CA PRO A 357 -29.16 -17.09 -11.38
C PRO A 357 -30.20 -18.00 -10.71
N ARG A 358 -29.93 -18.38 -9.46
CA ARG A 358 -30.81 -19.15 -8.57
C ARG A 358 -31.46 -18.28 -7.47
N CYS A 359 -31.21 -16.98 -7.50
CA CYS A 359 -31.74 -16.00 -6.56
C CYS A 359 -32.14 -14.70 -7.27
N ASP A 360 -32.95 -13.87 -6.62
CA ASP A 360 -33.43 -12.58 -7.18
C ASP A 360 -32.42 -11.43 -6.99
N TYR A 361 -31.27 -11.68 -6.36
CA TYR A 361 -30.27 -10.63 -6.17
C TYR A 361 -29.73 -10.13 -7.51
N LEU A 362 -29.51 -8.83 -7.61
CA LEU A 362 -28.98 -8.15 -8.79
C LEU A 362 -27.57 -8.69 -9.12
N LEU A 363 -26.70 -8.74 -8.10
CA LEU A 363 -25.32 -9.21 -8.24
C LEU A 363 -25.23 -10.71 -7.92
N VAL A 364 -24.95 -11.52 -8.93
CA VAL A 364 -24.78 -12.97 -8.79
C VAL A 364 -23.38 -13.42 -9.22
N ASN A 365 -22.88 -14.48 -8.57
CA ASN A 365 -21.61 -15.09 -8.94
C ASN A 365 -21.80 -16.16 -10.04
N ARG A 366 -20.71 -16.78 -10.46
CA ARG A 366 -20.70 -17.84 -11.49
C ARG A 366 -21.54 -19.09 -11.15
N ASN A 367 -21.88 -19.30 -9.87
CA ASN A 367 -22.70 -20.41 -9.43
C ASN A 367 -24.20 -20.03 -9.37
N GLY A 368 -24.55 -18.82 -9.83
CA GLY A 368 -25.91 -18.29 -9.79
C GLY A 368 -26.39 -17.86 -8.40
N ILE A 369 -25.51 -17.82 -7.39
CA ILE A 369 -25.87 -17.40 -6.02
C ILE A 369 -25.43 -15.96 -5.75
N GLN A 370 -25.92 -15.38 -4.65
CA GLN A 370 -25.62 -14.01 -4.26
C GLN A 370 -24.10 -13.74 -4.21
N PHE A 371 -23.70 -12.62 -4.77
CA PHE A 371 -22.33 -12.14 -4.67
C PHE A 371 -22.05 -11.57 -3.26
N GLN A 372 -20.92 -11.94 -2.63
CA GLN A 372 -20.63 -11.56 -1.23
C GLN A 372 -19.36 -10.71 -1.04
N LYS A 373 -18.43 -10.73 -2.00
CA LYS A 373 -17.04 -10.27 -1.80
C LYS A 373 -16.73 -8.89 -2.39
N LEU A 374 -17.61 -7.91 -2.19
CA LEU A 374 -17.42 -6.58 -2.79
C LEU A 374 -16.12 -5.89 -2.35
N THR A 375 -15.77 -6.01 -1.06
CA THR A 375 -14.57 -5.38 -0.48
C THR A 375 -13.28 -5.82 -1.18
N GLU A 376 -13.08 -7.13 -1.32
CA GLU A 376 -11.88 -7.69 -1.98
C GLU A 376 -11.82 -7.24 -3.44
N ILE A 377 -12.96 -7.18 -4.10
CA ILE A 377 -13.07 -6.89 -5.53
C ILE A 377 -12.86 -5.42 -5.85
N LEU A 378 -13.38 -4.51 -5.01
CA LEU A 378 -13.06 -3.09 -5.11
C LEU A 378 -11.54 -2.91 -5.03
N SER A 379 -10.90 -3.52 -4.03
CA SER A 379 -9.46 -3.39 -3.86
C SER A 379 -8.66 -3.98 -5.04
N ILE A 380 -9.09 -5.09 -5.62
CA ILE A 380 -8.43 -5.69 -6.81
C ILE A 380 -8.60 -4.81 -8.05
N LEU A 381 -9.82 -4.34 -8.34
CA LEU A 381 -10.07 -3.53 -9.54
C LEU A 381 -9.40 -2.17 -9.44
N VAL A 382 -9.41 -1.55 -8.25
CA VAL A 382 -8.65 -0.32 -8.01
C VAL A 382 -7.15 -0.58 -8.14
N PHE A 383 -6.63 -1.68 -7.57
CA PHE A 383 -5.21 -2.02 -7.72
C PHE A 383 -4.79 -2.22 -9.18
N GLN A 384 -5.64 -2.84 -10.00
CA GLN A 384 -5.36 -2.99 -11.43
C GLN A 384 -5.31 -1.64 -12.16
N ALA A 385 -6.14 -0.69 -11.75
CA ALA A 385 -6.19 0.64 -12.37
C ALA A 385 -5.04 1.55 -11.93
N ILE A 386 -4.71 1.58 -10.64
CA ILE A 386 -3.77 2.58 -10.07
C ILE A 386 -2.56 1.98 -9.33
N GLY A 387 -2.44 0.66 -9.27
CA GLY A 387 -1.35 -0.03 -8.57
C GLY A 387 -1.42 0.02 -7.04
N LYS A 388 -2.57 0.42 -6.46
CA LYS A 388 -2.76 0.57 -5.00
C LYS A 388 -4.00 -0.15 -4.50
N TYR A 389 -3.90 -0.76 -3.32
CA TYR A 389 -5.02 -1.38 -2.64
C TYR A 389 -5.81 -0.34 -1.85
N VAL A 390 -7.08 -0.12 -2.24
CA VAL A 390 -7.98 0.78 -1.51
C VAL A 390 -9.18 0.00 -0.99
N HIS A 391 -9.42 0.09 0.31
CA HIS A 391 -10.58 -0.52 0.96
C HIS A 391 -11.81 0.40 0.80
N PRO A 392 -13.05 -0.11 0.63
CA PRO A 392 -14.26 0.72 0.52
C PRO A 392 -14.41 1.76 1.63
N THR A 393 -14.20 1.37 2.89
CA THR A 393 -14.20 2.32 4.03
C THR A 393 -13.17 3.43 3.89
N ARG A 394 -12.00 3.16 3.31
CA ARG A 394 -10.95 4.16 3.09
C ARG A 394 -11.33 5.10 1.96
N TYR A 395 -11.92 4.58 0.88
CA TYR A 395 -12.45 5.41 -0.20
C TYR A 395 -13.50 6.42 0.31
N ARG A 396 -14.36 5.98 1.23
CA ARG A 396 -15.33 6.87 1.89
C ARG A 396 -14.68 8.02 2.66
N GLN A 397 -13.59 7.75 3.35
CA GLN A 397 -12.80 8.78 4.03
C GLN A 397 -12.15 9.75 3.04
N ILE A 398 -11.73 9.26 1.86
CA ILE A 398 -11.18 10.10 0.79
C ILE A 398 -12.27 11.04 0.27
N ILE A 399 -13.47 10.54 -0.05
CA ILE A 399 -14.60 11.39 -0.49
C ILE A 399 -14.88 12.49 0.56
N GLU A 400 -14.95 12.15 1.85
CA GLU A 400 -15.14 13.15 2.92
C GLU A 400 -14.01 14.18 2.96
N THR A 401 -12.77 13.79 2.65
CA THR A 401 -11.61 14.68 2.65
C THR A 401 -11.60 15.60 1.43
N GLU A 402 -11.81 15.03 0.23
CA GLU A 402 -11.91 15.78 -1.03
C GLU A 402 -13.11 16.73 -1.01
N SER A 403 -14.22 16.35 -0.36
CA SER A 403 -15.37 17.22 -0.20
C SER A 403 -15.05 18.52 0.53
N VAL A 404 -14.07 18.54 1.46
CA VAL A 404 -13.64 19.77 2.13
C VAL A 404 -12.94 20.73 1.17
N GLN A 405 -12.19 20.17 0.22
CA GLN A 405 -11.38 20.95 -0.72
C GLN A 405 -12.23 21.51 -1.86
N ILE A 406 -13.30 20.82 -2.24
CA ILE A 406 -14.08 21.10 -3.44
C ILE A 406 -15.47 21.69 -3.11
N LEU A 407 -16.14 21.20 -2.05
CA LEU A 407 -17.53 21.52 -1.75
C LEU A 407 -17.64 22.53 -0.61
N ASN A 408 -18.77 23.26 -0.58
CA ASN A 408 -19.10 24.13 0.53
C ASN A 408 -19.62 23.32 1.76
N VAL A 409 -19.83 24.00 2.89
CA VAL A 409 -20.18 23.34 4.16
C VAL A 409 -21.54 22.63 4.11
N GLU A 410 -22.50 23.17 3.35
CA GLU A 410 -23.84 22.60 3.23
C GLU A 410 -23.81 21.36 2.33
N GLU A 411 -23.14 21.44 1.20
CA GLU A 411 -22.89 20.32 0.28
C GLU A 411 -22.11 19.20 0.97
N GLN A 412 -21.09 19.55 1.76
CA GLN A 412 -20.34 18.57 2.56
C GLN A 412 -21.25 17.84 3.55
N LYS A 413 -22.14 18.58 4.22
CA LYS A 413 -23.11 17.98 5.16
C LYS A 413 -24.02 17.00 4.44
N LEU A 414 -24.51 17.34 3.24
CA LEU A 414 -25.31 16.45 2.40
C LEU A 414 -24.54 15.18 2.03
N VAL A 415 -23.28 15.29 1.61
CA VAL A 415 -22.43 14.12 1.31
C VAL A 415 -22.25 13.21 2.53
N SER A 416 -22.02 13.79 3.71
CA SER A 416 -21.81 13.02 4.94
C SER A 416 -23.09 12.30 5.41
N GLU A 417 -24.23 12.97 5.28
CA GLU A 417 -25.55 12.42 5.55
C GLU A 417 -25.93 11.32 4.55
N ASP A 418 -25.65 11.53 3.27
CA ASP A 418 -25.89 10.54 2.22
C ASP A 418 -25.06 9.27 2.46
N GLN A 419 -23.78 9.42 2.84
CA GLN A 419 -22.97 8.27 3.22
C GLN A 419 -23.46 7.58 4.50
N LYS A 420 -24.41 8.12 5.27
CA LYS A 420 -24.85 7.56 6.57
C LYS A 420 -23.66 7.37 7.52
N HIS A 421 -22.77 8.36 7.58
CA HIS A 421 -21.70 8.41 8.57
C HIS A 421 -22.26 8.99 9.86
N SER A 422 -22.08 8.25 10.96
CA SER A 422 -22.51 8.67 12.31
C SER A 422 -21.34 8.92 13.25
N SER A 423 -20.11 8.83 12.73
CA SER A 423 -18.92 8.77 13.55
C SER A 423 -18.56 10.18 14.02
N ASN A 424 -18.93 10.51 15.27
CA ASN A 424 -18.37 11.65 15.98
C ASN A 424 -16.84 11.67 15.91
N VAL A 425 -16.18 10.51 15.87
CA VAL A 425 -14.72 10.39 15.77
C VAL A 425 -14.21 10.87 14.41
N ALA A 426 -14.90 10.55 13.32
CA ALA A 426 -14.55 11.03 11.99
C ALA A 426 -14.77 12.54 11.93
N ARG A 427 -15.96 13.01 12.35
CA ARG A 427 -16.28 14.44 12.45
C ARG A 427 -15.26 15.22 13.28
N VAL A 428 -14.87 14.72 14.46
CA VAL A 428 -13.88 15.35 15.36
C VAL A 428 -12.48 15.31 14.75
N HIS A 429 -12.08 14.21 14.11
CA HIS A 429 -10.80 14.15 13.40
C HIS A 429 -10.74 15.19 12.27
N TYR A 430 -11.82 15.36 11.52
CA TYR A 430 -11.91 16.33 10.42
C TYR A 430 -12.02 17.78 10.92
N GLN A 431 -12.78 18.04 11.98
CA GLN A 431 -12.80 19.33 12.68
C GLN A 431 -11.40 19.71 13.19
N LYS A 432 -10.64 18.72 13.69
CA LYS A 432 -9.27 18.92 14.15
C LYS A 432 -8.31 19.25 13.00
N LEU A 433 -8.43 18.59 11.85
CA LEU A 433 -7.64 18.92 10.66
C LEU A 433 -7.97 20.33 10.14
N ARG A 434 -9.25 20.67 10.00
CA ARG A 434 -9.69 22.01 9.59
C ARG A 434 -9.23 23.09 10.58
N SER A 435 -9.33 22.83 11.89
CA SER A 435 -8.85 23.75 12.92
C SER A 435 -7.34 24.00 12.82
N ARG A 436 -6.53 22.97 12.53
CA ARG A 436 -5.10 23.13 12.27
C ARG A 436 -4.83 23.97 11.03
N ASP A 437 -5.57 23.73 9.96
CA ASP A 437 -5.42 24.44 8.69
C ASP A 437 -5.76 25.94 8.85
N VAL A 438 -6.84 26.24 9.58
CA VAL A 438 -7.21 27.61 9.96
C VAL A 438 -6.16 28.24 10.86
N ALA A 439 -5.60 27.51 11.82
CA ALA A 439 -4.54 28.04 12.69
C ALA A 439 -3.26 28.37 11.92
N ILE A 440 -2.88 27.55 10.93
CA ILE A 440 -1.72 27.80 10.06
C ILE A 440 -1.97 29.05 9.20
N LYS A 441 -3.11 29.09 8.49
CA LYS A 441 -3.48 30.25 7.65
C LYS A 441 -3.63 31.53 8.47
N GLY A 442 -4.23 31.42 9.66
CA GLY A 442 -4.36 32.51 10.62
C GLY A 442 -3.00 33.03 11.07
N ARG A 443 -2.04 32.14 11.38
CA ARG A 443 -0.66 32.53 11.69
C ARG A 443 -0.02 33.27 10.51
N THR A 444 -0.16 32.78 9.28
CA THR A 444 0.38 33.47 8.09
C THR A 444 -0.25 34.86 7.88
N CYS A 445 -1.55 35.02 8.16
CA CYS A 445 -2.19 36.34 8.13
C CYS A 445 -1.66 37.25 9.25
N MET A 446 -1.45 36.71 10.45
CA MET A 446 -0.87 37.46 11.57
C MET A 446 0.58 37.88 11.30
N GLU A 447 1.38 37.04 10.64
CA GLU A 447 2.74 37.37 10.21
C GLU A 447 2.72 38.52 9.19
N LYS A 448 1.79 38.50 8.23
CA LYS A 448 1.59 39.62 7.28
C LYS A 448 1.17 40.92 7.97
N LEU A 449 0.31 40.83 9.00
CA LEU A 449 -0.11 41.99 9.79
C LEU A 449 1.02 42.55 10.67
N ARG A 450 1.95 41.70 11.11
CA ARG A 450 3.09 42.11 11.95
C ARG A 450 4.19 42.83 11.17
N GLY A 451 4.23 42.73 9.84
CA GLY A 451 5.18 43.47 9.00
C GLY A 451 6.65 43.34 9.45
N LEU A 452 7.43 44.41 9.28
CA LEU A 452 8.86 44.46 9.67
C LEU A 452 9.10 44.25 11.19
N HIS A 453 8.16 44.66 12.05
CA HIS A 453 8.26 44.48 13.51
C HIS A 453 8.17 43.01 13.96
N GLY A 454 7.57 42.14 13.16
CA GLY A 454 7.54 40.69 13.43
C GLY A 454 8.93 40.05 13.32
N ALA A 455 9.70 40.46 12.31
CA ALA A 455 11.05 39.94 12.06
C ALA A 455 12.05 40.40 13.14
N GLU A 456 11.93 41.63 13.64
CA GLU A 456 12.75 42.13 14.76
C GLU A 456 12.51 41.32 16.04
N MET A 457 11.27 40.94 16.32
CA MET A 457 10.93 40.12 17.49
C MET A 457 11.49 38.69 17.36
N ASP A 458 11.41 38.10 16.17
CA ASP A 458 11.97 36.76 15.91
C ASP A 458 13.50 36.76 15.99
N THR A 459 14.16 37.83 15.51
CA THR A 459 15.62 38.03 15.61
C THR A 459 16.05 38.18 17.07
N CYS A 460 15.29 38.92 17.87
CA CYS A 460 15.55 39.12 19.30
C CYS A 460 15.36 37.81 20.10
N VAL A 461 14.38 36.97 19.72
CA VAL A 461 14.17 35.63 20.31
C VAL A 461 15.24 34.63 19.87
N GLU A 462 15.79 34.75 18.67
CA GLU A 462 16.92 33.94 18.21
C GLU A 462 18.24 34.35 18.88
N GLN A 463 18.45 35.63 19.16
CA GLN A 463 19.58 36.12 19.97
C GLN A 463 19.53 35.57 21.41
N LEU A 464 18.36 35.52 22.04
CA LEU A 464 18.17 34.89 23.35
C LEU A 464 18.51 33.38 23.37
N LYS A 465 18.43 32.68 22.23
CA LYS A 465 18.85 31.27 22.13
C LYS A 465 20.36 31.11 22.00
N GLN A 466 21.06 32.09 21.44
CA GLN A 466 22.52 32.07 21.31
C GLN A 466 23.19 32.43 22.64
N GLU A 467 22.64 33.38 23.40
CA GLU A 467 23.14 33.77 24.73
C GLU A 467 23.04 32.62 25.75
N HIS A 468 22.02 31.75 25.64
CA HIS A 468 21.86 30.59 26.52
C HIS A 468 22.82 29.42 26.21
N CYS A 469 23.64 29.51 25.16
CA CYS A 469 24.57 28.45 24.74
C CYS A 469 26.02 28.71 25.20
N SER A 470 26.32 29.87 25.79
CA SER A 470 27.67 30.26 26.25
C SER A 470 27.89 30.20 27.77
N GLU A 471 26.86 29.97 28.58
CA GLU A 471 26.97 29.98 30.04
C GLU A 471 26.45 28.68 30.66
N HIS A 472 27.31 27.67 30.81
CA HIS A 472 27.35 26.74 31.95
C HIS A 472 28.39 25.61 31.72
N GLU A 473 29.67 25.94 31.94
CA GLU A 473 30.59 25.03 32.63
C GLU A 473 30.64 25.45 34.11
N SER A 474 30.73 24.47 35.03
CA SER A 474 31.08 24.58 36.48
C SER A 474 29.96 24.49 37.53
N LYS A 475 29.75 23.26 38.03
CA LYS A 475 29.69 22.74 39.43
C LYS A 475 28.90 23.43 40.59
N SER A 476 28.07 22.55 41.20
CA SER A 476 27.86 22.16 42.63
C SER A 476 27.14 23.05 43.67
N ASP A 477 26.02 22.48 44.13
CA ASP A 477 25.54 22.18 45.50
C ASP A 477 25.10 23.26 46.54
N ASN A 478 23.92 22.93 47.09
CA ASN A 478 23.36 23.09 48.45
C ASN A 478 22.45 24.28 48.87
N GLU A 479 21.18 23.88 49.06
CA GLU A 479 20.20 24.17 50.14
C GLU A 479 20.15 25.55 50.83
N THR A 480 18.99 26.21 50.81
CA THR A 480 17.92 26.16 51.86
C THR A 480 16.85 27.24 51.62
N THR A 481 15.58 26.84 51.66
CA THR A 481 14.32 27.64 51.64
C THR A 481 14.20 28.65 52.83
N PRO A 482 13.38 29.73 52.79
CA PRO A 482 11.89 29.63 52.83
C PRO A 482 11.04 30.68 52.06
N ILE A 483 9.77 30.31 51.93
CA ILE A 483 8.57 30.85 51.23
C ILE A 483 7.97 32.05 52.04
N PRO A 484 7.23 33.08 51.50
CA PRO A 484 5.88 32.91 50.92
C PRO A 484 5.28 33.89 49.86
N GLN A 485 4.50 33.27 48.94
CA GLN A 485 3.12 33.58 48.45
C GLN A 485 2.83 34.97 47.82
N THR A 486 2.08 35.18 46.73
CA THR A 486 1.32 34.44 45.69
C THR A 486 1.17 35.47 44.54
N THR A 487 0.97 35.17 43.25
CA THR A 487 -0.33 34.91 42.61
C THR A 487 -0.10 34.76 41.10
N THR A 488 -0.74 33.76 40.48
CA THR A 488 -1.11 33.61 39.05
C THR A 488 -0.08 33.95 37.96
N GLU A 489 0.45 32.94 37.26
CA GLU A 489 0.40 32.83 35.79
C GLU A 489 0.89 31.47 35.23
N LYS A 490 0.37 31.16 34.03
CA LYS A 490 0.70 30.14 33.01
C LYS A 490 1.96 29.28 33.23
N VAL A 491 1.84 27.96 33.04
CA VAL A 491 3.01 27.12 32.72
C VAL A 491 2.76 26.17 31.55
N SER A 492 3.76 26.20 30.68
CA SER A 492 4.08 25.43 29.49
C SER A 492 3.88 23.91 29.61
N ALA A 493 3.66 23.27 28.46
CA ALA A 493 3.66 21.82 28.32
C ALA A 493 5.07 21.25 28.54
N GLU A 494 5.44 21.08 29.81
CA GLU A 494 6.56 20.23 30.21
C GLU A 494 6.33 18.79 29.77
N LYS A 495 7.41 18.11 29.37
CA LYS A 495 7.47 16.66 29.17
C LYS A 495 6.84 15.98 30.39
N ARG A 496 5.63 15.43 30.25
CA ARG A 496 4.89 14.79 31.36
C ARG A 496 5.76 13.73 32.03
N LYS A 497 6.21 14.02 33.25
CA LYS A 497 6.89 13.06 34.11
C LYS A 497 5.99 11.82 34.29
N PRO A 498 6.51 10.59 34.24
CA PRO A 498 5.71 9.39 34.41
C PRO A 498 5.03 9.38 35.78
N LEU A 499 3.69 9.31 35.80
CA LEU A 499 2.88 9.22 37.01
C LEU A 499 3.27 7.97 37.81
N ARG A 500 3.95 8.14 38.95
CA ARG A 500 4.35 7.05 39.85
C ARG A 500 3.15 6.61 40.69
N PHE A 501 3.00 5.31 40.92
CA PHE A 501 1.95 4.76 41.79
C PHE A 501 2.24 5.09 43.25
N THR A 502 1.22 5.54 43.99
CA THR A 502 1.31 5.70 45.46
C THR A 502 1.05 4.37 46.15
N LYS A 503 1.46 4.27 47.43
CA LYS A 503 1.17 3.10 48.27
C LYS A 503 -0.34 2.89 48.47
N GLU A 504 -1.14 3.95 48.47
CA GLU A 504 -2.60 3.84 48.55
C GLU A 504 -3.21 3.27 47.26
N GLU A 505 -2.72 3.71 46.09
CA GLU A 505 -3.16 3.15 44.80
C GLU A 505 -2.85 1.66 44.70
N ASP A 506 -1.71 1.22 45.25
CA ASP A 506 -1.35 -0.19 45.32
C ASP A 506 -2.32 -0.98 46.22
N GLN A 507 -2.72 -0.42 47.37
CA GLN A 507 -3.75 -1.02 48.23
C GLN A 507 -5.15 -1.05 47.59
N PHE A 508 -5.48 -0.07 46.75
CA PHE A 508 -6.73 -0.09 45.97
C PHE A 508 -6.71 -1.17 44.90
N ILE A 509 -5.56 -1.39 44.24
CA ILE A 509 -5.38 -2.47 43.28
C ILE A 509 -5.53 -3.83 43.98
N GLU A 510 -4.88 -4.03 45.12
CA GLU A 510 -4.97 -5.29 45.87
C GLU A 510 -6.39 -5.59 46.35
N ARG A 511 -7.06 -4.61 46.98
CA ARG A 511 -8.46 -4.74 47.42
C ARG A 511 -9.42 -4.93 46.23
N GLY A 512 -9.17 -4.20 45.14
CA GLY A 512 -9.94 -4.30 43.92
C GLY A 512 -9.84 -5.67 43.26
N ILE A 513 -8.65 -6.28 43.22
CA ILE A 513 -8.45 -7.63 42.70
C ILE A 513 -9.15 -8.66 43.60
N LYS A 514 -9.02 -8.54 44.93
CA LYS A 514 -9.71 -9.41 45.89
C LYS A 514 -11.23 -9.35 45.76
N ARG A 515 -11.80 -8.16 45.50
CA ARG A 515 -13.25 -7.94 45.43
C ARG A 515 -13.86 -8.18 44.04
N PHE A 516 -13.15 -7.83 42.97
CA PHE A 516 -13.70 -7.80 41.59
C PHE A 516 -12.91 -8.66 40.58
N GLY A 517 -11.83 -9.33 41.00
CA GLY A 517 -10.92 -10.07 40.11
C GLY A 517 -10.17 -9.14 39.14
N ALA A 518 -9.71 -9.68 38.01
CA ALA A 518 -8.97 -8.92 36.98
C ALA A 518 -9.84 -7.95 36.14
N ARG A 519 -10.90 -7.38 36.72
CA ARG A 519 -11.82 -6.42 36.07
C ARG A 519 -11.34 -4.98 36.27
N TRP A 520 -10.24 -4.63 35.62
CA TRP A 520 -9.51 -3.37 35.80
C TRP A 520 -10.34 -2.09 35.57
N CYS A 521 -11.26 -2.09 34.62
CA CYS A 521 -12.13 -0.92 34.38
C CYS A 521 -13.12 -0.68 35.53
N THR A 522 -13.54 -1.76 36.20
CA THR A 522 -14.43 -1.69 37.37
C THR A 522 -13.66 -1.19 38.59
N ILE A 523 -12.45 -1.69 38.82
CA ILE A 523 -11.56 -1.22 39.89
C ILE A 523 -11.23 0.27 39.70
N LEU A 524 -10.85 0.68 38.49
CA LEU A 524 -10.47 2.08 38.19
C LEU A 524 -11.60 3.09 38.41
N ARG A 525 -12.87 2.68 38.25
CA ARG A 525 -14.05 3.56 38.33
C ARG A 525 -14.84 3.38 39.63
N HIS A 526 -14.34 2.55 40.54
CA HIS A 526 -15.05 2.26 41.77
C HIS A 526 -15.02 3.50 42.69
N PRO A 527 -16.16 3.96 43.25
CA PRO A 527 -16.22 5.17 44.06
C PRO A 527 -15.33 5.14 45.32
N GLU A 528 -15.03 3.94 45.83
CA GLU A 528 -14.15 3.74 47.01
C GLU A 528 -12.64 3.79 46.66
N TYR A 529 -12.26 3.79 45.37
CA TYR A 529 -10.87 3.75 44.93
C TYR A 529 -10.50 5.00 44.15
N ASN A 530 -9.75 5.90 44.80
CA ASN A 530 -9.36 7.18 44.21
C ASN A 530 -7.98 7.06 43.55
N PHE A 531 -7.98 6.74 42.26
CA PHE A 531 -6.77 6.72 41.45
C PHE A 531 -6.41 8.12 40.93
N GLN A 532 -5.11 8.36 40.70
CA GLN A 532 -4.66 9.64 40.15
C GLN A 532 -5.32 9.92 38.77
N PRO A 533 -5.71 11.17 38.48
CA PRO A 533 -6.29 11.53 37.19
C PRO A 533 -5.33 11.19 36.04
N GLY A 534 -5.81 10.43 35.06
CA GLY A 534 -5.00 9.94 33.93
C GLY A 534 -4.52 8.49 34.05
N ARG A 535 -4.86 7.79 35.14
CA ARG A 535 -4.68 6.32 35.24
C ARG A 535 -5.59 5.59 34.26
N GLU A 536 -5.03 4.57 33.61
CA GLU A 536 -5.76 3.71 32.69
C GLU A 536 -5.82 2.27 33.24
N ALA A 537 -6.83 1.51 32.84
CA ALA A 537 -6.99 0.10 33.22
C ALA A 537 -5.72 -0.73 32.92
N ARG A 538 -5.02 -0.38 31.83
CA ARG A 538 -3.73 -0.99 31.45
C ARG A 538 -2.62 -0.71 32.47
N THR A 539 -2.56 0.50 33.01
CA THR A 539 -1.53 0.88 34.00
C THR A 539 -1.73 0.15 35.33
N LEU A 540 -2.97 -0.03 35.78
CA LEU A 540 -3.29 -0.83 36.97
C LEU A 540 -2.87 -2.30 36.80
N ARG A 541 -3.16 -2.89 35.64
CA ARG A 541 -2.75 -4.27 35.32
C ARG A 541 -1.22 -4.43 35.35
N LEU A 542 -0.49 -3.51 34.74
CA LEU A 542 0.98 -3.56 34.73
C LEU A 542 1.57 -3.42 36.14
N ARG A 543 0.97 -2.57 36.97
CA ARG A 543 1.36 -2.42 38.37
C ARG A 543 1.09 -3.67 39.19
N ALA A 544 -0.08 -4.30 38.99
CA ALA A 544 -0.42 -5.56 39.67
C ALA A 544 0.55 -6.70 39.34
N ILE A 545 1.02 -6.80 38.09
CA ILE A 545 2.05 -7.76 37.67
C ILE A 545 3.39 -7.46 38.35
N GLN A 546 3.80 -6.19 38.40
CA GLN A 546 5.03 -5.78 39.10
C GLN A 546 5.00 -6.10 40.60
N GLN A 547 3.81 -6.09 41.20
CA GLN A 547 3.60 -6.43 42.61
C GLN A 547 3.29 -7.92 42.86
N LYS A 548 3.28 -8.74 41.81
CA LYS A 548 2.95 -10.18 41.88
C LYS A 548 1.58 -10.47 42.54
N LEU A 549 0.61 -9.58 42.31
CA LEU A 549 -0.76 -9.73 42.84
C LEU A 549 -1.66 -10.59 41.93
N ILE A 550 -1.20 -10.88 40.70
CA ILE A 550 -1.86 -11.71 39.68
C ILE A 550 -0.84 -12.48 38.85
#